data_AF-A0A9J6D4P5-F1
#
_entry.id   AF-A0A9J6D4P5-F1
#
_cell.length_a   1.000
_cell.length_b   1.000
_cell.length_c   1.000
_cell.angle_alpha   90.00
_cell.angle_beta   90.00
_cell.angle_gamma   90.00
#
_symmetry.space_group_name_H-M   'P 1'
#
loop_
_entity.id
_entity.type
_entity.pdbx_description
1 polymer ?
#
loop_
_entity_poly.entity_id
_entity_poly.type
_entity_poly.pdbx_seq_one_letter_code
_entity_poly.pdbx_strand_id
1 'polypeptide(L)'
;MARLLLGHCKSSQMWSNMLSMSRKKRNFQRVAYAHVETAVKDEMLPVKLAFMLSVSEELEPFLAEFQTEKPMLPFLAIALDGLLRSLLGRIVLKEKLDAAGTFSKLIKIDLENPNNIIGIAGFDIGLATKSELRKITKPSHTAVVSVKKECILFIKACSAKIIERSPLKYKLTRGASCLNPAVCAASVEAGQKQLNIALEVLIEHGRLTGLQGERASRSYVQVCSNSTAQVRLRKFDRARERLEKLWVELCASSHDELLLFVKIVLCFSHGNSSVERGFSVNKECLVENMKEESLVAQRLVYDEVSAAGDVAEVDVTDKMIDMVRSSNIKWKEDLERKKKEWLDVLDAERKKKRTAALVKELESKKQKLMEDAQLQVSMLQQEIESLKQ
;
A
#
# COMPACT_ATOMS: atom_id res chain seq x y z
N MET A 1 3.82 -5.62 2.11
CA MET A 1 2.48 -6.04 2.58
C MET A 1 2.58 -7.04 3.74
N ALA A 2 3.77 -7.61 3.99
CA ALA A 2 4.05 -8.39 5.21
C ALA A 2 4.53 -7.54 6.41
N ARG A 3 4.91 -6.26 6.21
CA ARG A 3 5.29 -5.34 7.31
C ARG A 3 4.26 -4.27 7.68
N LEU A 4 3.14 -4.17 6.98
CA LEU A 4 2.10 -3.15 7.22
C LEU A 4 0.96 -3.62 8.15
N LEU A 5 1.10 -4.79 8.77
CA LEU A 5 0.15 -5.30 9.77
C LEU A 5 0.59 -5.07 11.23
N LEU A 6 1.74 -4.42 11.47
CA LEU A 6 2.19 -4.08 12.81
C LEU A 6 2.79 -2.67 12.84
N GLY A 7 2.07 -1.73 13.44
CA GLY A 7 2.70 -0.59 14.11
C GLY A 7 2.38 0.80 13.57
N HIS A 8 1.20 1.33 13.92
CA HIS A 8 1.08 2.76 14.22
C HIS A 8 0.36 2.93 15.56
N CYS A 9 1.13 3.14 16.63
CA CYS A 9 0.63 3.78 17.84
C CYS A 9 1.77 4.48 18.60
N LYS A 10 1.69 5.82 18.62
CA LYS A 10 2.24 6.76 19.63
C LYS A 10 3.67 6.51 20.13
N SER A 11 4.66 6.97 19.36
CA SER A 11 6.09 6.88 19.70
C SER A 11 6.59 7.86 20.77
N SER A 12 5.83 8.87 21.21
CA SER A 12 6.35 9.84 22.18
C SER A 12 6.11 9.44 23.66
N GLN A 13 5.08 8.64 23.94
CA GLN A 13 4.81 8.15 25.32
C GLN A 13 5.65 6.91 25.69
N MET A 14 6.25 6.25 24.69
CA MET A 14 6.91 4.95 24.87
C MET A 14 8.34 5.08 25.42
N TRP A 15 9.03 6.19 25.13
CA TRP A 15 10.43 6.39 25.54
C TRP A 15 10.58 6.75 27.03
N SER A 16 9.66 7.52 27.62
CA SER A 16 9.66 7.76 29.08
C SER A 16 9.35 6.50 29.91
N ASN A 17 8.61 5.55 29.35
CA ASN A 17 8.33 4.26 30.00
C ASN A 17 9.47 3.25 29.86
N MET A 18 10.39 3.42 28.89
CA MET A 18 11.52 2.50 28.70
C MET A 18 12.63 2.70 29.72
N LEU A 19 12.81 3.91 30.27
CA LEU A 19 13.85 4.21 31.26
C LEU A 19 13.45 3.88 32.71
N SER A 20 12.16 3.62 32.99
CA SER A 20 11.69 3.14 34.31
C SER A 20 11.53 1.62 34.42
N MET A 21 11.76 0.87 33.33
CA MET A 21 11.61 -0.58 33.29
C MET A 21 12.92 -1.36 33.46
N SER A 22 13.77 -0.95 34.40
CA SER A 22 14.72 -1.89 34.98
C SER A 22 13.99 -2.75 36.01
N ARG A 23 13.73 -4.03 35.63
CA ARG A 23 13.10 -5.15 36.39
C ARG A 23 11.65 -5.53 36.06
N LYS A 24 11.30 -5.69 34.78
CA LYS A 24 10.22 -6.63 34.37
C LYS A 24 10.63 -7.52 33.19
N LYS A 25 11.69 -8.31 33.39
CA LYS A 25 12.00 -9.50 32.57
C LYS A 25 11.33 -10.72 33.21
N ARG A 26 10.18 -11.15 32.67
CA ARG A 26 9.55 -12.51 32.74
C ARG A 26 8.03 -12.37 32.63
N ASN A 27 7.43 -12.55 31.44
CA ASN A 27 6.05 -13.06 31.29
C ASN A 27 5.57 -13.23 29.83
N PHE A 28 6.25 -12.70 28.82
CA PHE A 28 5.80 -12.83 27.41
C PHE A 28 5.92 -14.28 26.87
N GLN A 29 6.82 -15.09 27.41
CA GLN A 29 7.06 -16.48 26.99
C GLN A 29 5.92 -17.46 27.32
N ARG A 30 5.06 -17.19 28.32
CA ARG A 30 4.05 -18.15 28.79
C ARG A 30 2.84 -18.28 27.87
N VAL A 31 2.42 -17.19 27.23
CA VAL A 31 1.18 -17.18 26.42
C VAL A 31 1.38 -17.89 25.08
N ALA A 32 2.45 -17.58 24.34
CA ALA A 32 2.75 -18.25 23.08
C ALA A 32 3.00 -19.76 23.28
N TYR A 33 3.75 -20.12 24.32
CA TYR A 33 3.99 -21.51 24.70
C TYR A 33 2.68 -22.25 25.03
N ALA A 34 1.78 -21.64 25.82
CA ALA A 34 0.50 -22.26 26.17
C ALA A 34 -0.39 -22.53 24.95
N HIS A 35 -0.40 -21.63 23.95
CA HIS A 35 -1.13 -21.86 22.70
C HIS A 35 -0.57 -23.03 21.90
N VAL A 36 0.77 -23.11 21.78
CA VAL A 36 1.42 -24.23 21.09
C VAL A 36 1.20 -25.53 21.83
N GLU A 37 1.34 -25.54 23.17
CA GLU A 37 1.09 -26.72 24.00
C GLU A 37 -0.36 -27.21 23.87
N THR A 38 -1.33 -26.30 23.79
CA THR A 38 -2.74 -26.64 23.56
C THR A 38 -2.96 -27.18 22.15
N ALA A 39 -2.34 -26.57 21.14
CA ALA A 39 -2.46 -27.00 19.74
C ALA A 39 -1.86 -28.39 19.50
N VAL A 40 -0.70 -28.70 20.10
CA VAL A 40 -0.05 -30.01 19.95
C VAL A 40 -0.88 -31.15 20.58
N LYS A 41 -1.76 -30.83 21.53
CA LYS A 41 -2.71 -31.77 22.13
C LYS A 41 -3.98 -31.98 21.27
N ASP A 42 -4.19 -31.20 20.21
CA ASP A 42 -5.32 -31.35 19.29
C ASP A 42 -5.05 -32.48 18.28
N GLU A 43 -5.78 -33.59 18.40
CA GLU A 43 -5.69 -34.74 17.48
C GLU A 43 -6.02 -34.38 16.02
N MET A 44 -6.78 -33.30 15.79
CA MET A 44 -7.15 -32.82 14.46
C MET A 44 -6.16 -31.79 13.89
N LEU A 45 -5.11 -31.43 14.64
CA LEU A 45 -4.12 -30.44 14.19
C LEU A 45 -3.50 -30.80 12.83
N PRO A 46 -3.06 -32.04 12.54
CA PRO A 46 -2.49 -32.37 11.22
C PRO A 46 -3.47 -32.12 10.07
N VAL A 47 -4.76 -32.39 10.29
CA VAL A 47 -5.83 -32.16 9.31
C VAL A 47 -5.99 -30.66 9.07
N LYS A 48 -6.04 -29.85 10.13
CA LYS A 48 -6.14 -28.39 10.03
C LYS A 48 -4.92 -27.79 9.30
N LEU A 49 -3.71 -28.26 9.62
CA LEU A 49 -2.49 -27.80 8.97
C LEU A 49 -2.44 -28.18 7.49
N ALA A 50 -2.83 -29.40 7.12
CA ALA A 50 -2.88 -29.81 5.71
C ALA A 50 -3.83 -28.93 4.89
N PHE A 51 -4.96 -28.52 5.48
CA PHE A 51 -5.87 -27.58 4.83
C PHE A 51 -5.25 -26.18 4.69
N MET A 52 -4.62 -25.66 5.74
CA MET A 52 -3.95 -24.36 5.69
C MET A 52 -2.80 -24.34 4.67
N LEU A 53 -2.04 -25.42 4.56
CA LEU A 53 -1.00 -25.60 3.54
C LEU A 53 -1.60 -25.55 2.14
N SER A 54 -2.71 -26.26 1.89
CA SER A 54 -3.40 -26.23 0.59
C SER A 54 -3.86 -24.82 0.20
N VAL A 55 -4.34 -24.01 1.15
CA VAL A 55 -4.69 -22.60 0.87
C VAL A 55 -3.44 -21.74 0.67
N SER A 56 -2.36 -22.04 1.39
CA SER A 56 -1.08 -21.33 1.24
C SER A 56 -0.47 -21.55 -0.15
N GLU A 57 -0.55 -22.77 -0.68
CA GLU A 57 -0.12 -23.11 -2.05
C GLU A 57 -0.91 -22.36 -3.14
N GLU A 58 -2.15 -21.93 -2.87
CA GLU A 58 -2.90 -21.06 -3.79
C GLU A 58 -2.46 -19.59 -3.70
N LEU A 59 -2.09 -19.13 -2.50
CA LEU A 59 -1.70 -17.73 -2.25
C LEU A 59 -0.26 -17.45 -2.71
N GLU A 60 0.64 -18.42 -2.53
CA GLU A 60 2.08 -18.26 -2.74
C GLU A 60 2.46 -17.85 -4.18
N PRO A 61 1.91 -18.45 -5.26
CA PRO A 61 2.24 -18.04 -6.62
C PRO A 61 1.93 -16.56 -6.87
N PHE A 62 0.77 -16.08 -6.38
CA PHE A 62 0.43 -14.67 -6.47
C PHE A 62 1.42 -13.81 -5.67
N LEU A 63 1.74 -14.20 -4.43
CA LEU A 63 2.65 -13.42 -3.60
C LEU A 63 4.05 -13.31 -4.20
N ALA A 64 4.55 -14.39 -4.81
CA ALA A 64 5.86 -14.44 -5.45
C ALA A 64 5.90 -13.64 -6.76
N GLU A 65 4.85 -13.74 -7.59
CA GLU A 65 4.79 -13.09 -8.91
C GLU A 65 4.98 -11.57 -8.84
N PHE A 66 4.44 -10.91 -7.82
CA PHE A 66 4.51 -9.46 -7.66
C PHE A 66 5.71 -8.98 -6.83
N GLN A 67 6.68 -9.86 -6.50
CA GLN A 67 7.96 -9.45 -5.90
C GLN A 67 9.01 -9.14 -6.97
N THR A 68 8.71 -8.24 -7.90
CA THR A 68 9.61 -7.91 -9.01
C THR A 68 9.72 -6.39 -9.23
N GLU A 69 10.74 -5.97 -9.97
CA GLU A 69 10.91 -4.60 -10.46
C GLU A 69 10.19 -4.32 -11.77
N LYS A 70 9.73 -5.37 -12.45
CA LYS A 70 8.99 -5.21 -13.71
C LYS A 70 7.68 -4.45 -13.43
N PRO A 71 7.15 -3.66 -14.38
CA PRO A 71 5.90 -2.94 -14.15
C PRO A 71 4.70 -3.89 -14.23
N MET A 72 4.28 -4.41 -13.08
CA MET A 72 3.26 -5.47 -13.02
C MET A 72 1.82 -4.97 -12.80
N LEU A 73 1.59 -3.67 -12.62
CA LEU A 73 0.24 -3.14 -12.38
C LEU A 73 -0.81 -3.62 -13.42
N PRO A 74 -0.51 -3.68 -14.73
CA PRO A 74 -1.47 -4.18 -15.73
C PRO A 74 -1.92 -5.63 -15.54
N PHE A 75 -1.15 -6.45 -14.83
CA PHE A 75 -1.50 -7.84 -14.55
C PHE A 75 -2.25 -8.02 -13.22
N LEU A 76 -2.17 -7.03 -12.33
CA LEU A 76 -2.62 -7.13 -10.94
C LEU A 76 -4.11 -7.43 -10.80
N ALA A 77 -4.96 -6.76 -11.59
CA ALA A 77 -6.41 -6.94 -11.48
C ALA A 77 -6.84 -8.36 -11.87
N ILE A 78 -6.29 -8.90 -12.95
CA ILE A 78 -6.64 -10.23 -13.46
C ILE A 78 -6.09 -11.32 -12.54
N ALA A 79 -4.86 -11.17 -12.05
CA ALA A 79 -4.26 -12.11 -11.12
C ALA A 79 -5.05 -12.17 -9.79
N LEU A 80 -5.46 -11.01 -9.25
CA LEU A 80 -6.29 -10.95 -8.04
C LEU A 80 -7.70 -11.53 -8.25
N ASP A 81 -8.31 -11.30 -9.41
CA ASP A 81 -9.61 -11.90 -9.74
C ASP A 81 -9.52 -13.43 -9.78
N GLY A 82 -8.48 -13.97 -10.43
CA GLY A 82 -8.21 -15.41 -10.46
C GLY A 82 -8.01 -16.00 -9.06
N LEU A 83 -7.18 -15.35 -8.23
CA LEU A 83 -6.94 -15.79 -6.85
C LEU A 83 -8.24 -15.79 -6.02
N LEU A 84 -9.00 -14.69 -6.06
CA LEU A 84 -10.26 -14.59 -5.35
C LEU A 84 -11.28 -15.61 -5.84
N ARG A 85 -11.37 -15.86 -7.15
CA ARG A 85 -12.26 -16.90 -7.69
C ARG A 85 -11.86 -18.29 -7.23
N SER A 86 -10.56 -18.61 -7.15
CA SER A 86 -10.09 -19.89 -6.62
C SER A 86 -10.51 -20.08 -5.17
N LEU A 87 -10.24 -19.08 -4.32
CA LEU A 87 -10.56 -19.14 -2.89
C LEU A 87 -12.08 -19.13 -2.64
N LEU A 88 -12.81 -18.22 -3.26
CA LEU A 88 -14.25 -18.11 -3.11
C LEU A 88 -14.96 -19.32 -3.72
N GLY A 89 -14.45 -19.91 -4.80
CA GLY A 89 -15.01 -21.13 -5.40
C GLY A 89 -15.05 -22.34 -4.46
N ARG A 90 -14.25 -22.33 -3.37
CA ARG A 90 -14.28 -23.36 -2.34
C ARG A 90 -15.46 -23.22 -1.37
N ILE A 91 -16.05 -22.02 -1.22
CA ILE A 91 -17.07 -21.74 -0.20
C ILE A 91 -18.34 -21.05 -0.73
N VAL A 92 -18.29 -20.38 -1.88
CA VAL A 92 -19.42 -19.66 -2.49
C VAL A 92 -20.12 -20.58 -3.48
N LEU A 93 -21.45 -20.52 -3.53
CA LEU A 93 -22.25 -21.24 -4.52
C LEU A 93 -21.84 -20.84 -5.94
N LYS A 94 -21.66 -21.84 -6.80
CA LYS A 94 -21.18 -21.66 -8.19
C LYS A 94 -22.02 -20.64 -8.96
N GLU A 95 -23.34 -20.70 -8.85
CA GLU A 95 -24.28 -19.76 -9.48
C GLU A 95 -24.02 -18.30 -9.09
N LYS A 96 -23.68 -18.05 -7.82
CA LYS A 96 -23.38 -16.71 -7.30
C LYS A 96 -22.02 -16.22 -7.78
N LEU A 97 -21.03 -17.12 -7.85
CA LEU A 97 -19.70 -16.81 -8.34
C LEU A 97 -19.70 -16.51 -9.85
N ASP A 98 -20.45 -17.30 -10.63
CA ASP A 98 -20.60 -17.13 -12.08
C ASP A 98 -21.37 -15.84 -12.41
N ALA A 99 -22.38 -15.48 -11.60
CA ALA A 99 -23.10 -14.20 -11.73
C ALA A 99 -22.19 -12.97 -11.48
N ALA A 100 -21.08 -13.15 -10.76
CA ALA A 100 -20.09 -12.11 -10.49
C ALA A 100 -19.08 -11.94 -11.63
N GLY A 101 -19.57 -11.63 -12.84
CA GLY A 101 -18.74 -11.52 -14.06
C GLY A 101 -17.81 -10.31 -14.15
N THR A 102 -17.74 -9.43 -13.14
CA THR A 102 -16.83 -8.27 -13.14
C THR A 102 -16.08 -8.17 -11.82
N PHE A 103 -14.89 -7.56 -11.84
CA PHE A 103 -14.07 -7.31 -10.64
C PHE A 103 -14.88 -6.67 -9.50
N SER A 104 -15.73 -5.70 -9.84
CA SER A 104 -16.56 -4.97 -8.88
C SER A 104 -17.65 -5.83 -8.25
N LYS A 105 -18.22 -6.77 -9.00
CA LYS A 105 -19.25 -7.68 -8.51
C LYS A 105 -18.63 -8.75 -7.62
N LEU A 106 -17.44 -9.25 -7.99
CA LEU A 106 -16.72 -10.26 -7.21
C LEU A 106 -16.39 -9.78 -5.79
N ILE A 107 -15.84 -8.57 -5.65
CA ILE A 107 -15.49 -8.01 -4.33
C ILE A 107 -16.71 -7.61 -3.48
N LYS A 108 -17.91 -7.61 -4.07
CA LYS A 108 -19.18 -7.27 -3.40
C LYS A 108 -19.99 -8.48 -2.99
N ILE A 109 -19.51 -9.71 -3.24
CA ILE A 109 -20.17 -10.91 -2.75
C ILE A 109 -20.17 -10.87 -1.22
N ASP A 110 -21.37 -10.90 -0.66
CA ASP A 110 -21.55 -10.91 0.79
C ASP A 110 -21.28 -12.33 1.33
N LEU A 111 -20.20 -12.46 2.09
CA LEU A 111 -19.77 -13.70 2.73
C LEU A 111 -20.46 -13.95 4.08
N GLU A 112 -21.27 -13.01 4.58
CA GLU A 112 -22.11 -13.21 5.77
C GLU A 112 -23.46 -13.81 5.42
N ASN A 113 -23.94 -13.61 4.20
CA ASN A 113 -25.21 -14.15 3.74
C ASN A 113 -25.14 -15.67 3.53
N PRO A 114 -25.88 -16.49 4.31
CA PRO A 114 -25.87 -17.94 4.18
C PRO A 114 -26.31 -18.43 2.80
N ASN A 115 -27.17 -17.67 2.11
CA ASN A 115 -27.66 -18.01 0.77
C ASN A 115 -26.60 -17.89 -0.33
N ASN A 116 -25.42 -17.35 -0.01
CA ASN A 116 -24.30 -17.29 -0.93
C ASN A 116 -23.28 -18.42 -0.70
N ILE A 117 -23.33 -19.09 0.46
CA ILE A 117 -22.29 -20.01 0.91
C ILE A 117 -22.79 -21.44 0.76
N ILE A 118 -21.89 -22.35 0.39
CA ILE A 118 -22.21 -23.78 0.33
C ILE A 118 -22.44 -24.35 1.74
N GLY A 119 -23.40 -25.28 1.84
CA GLY A 119 -23.66 -25.99 3.09
C GLY A 119 -22.46 -26.85 3.53
N ILE A 120 -22.29 -27.04 4.84
CA ILE A 120 -21.17 -27.80 5.42
C ILE A 120 -21.08 -29.23 4.85
N ALA A 121 -22.22 -29.84 4.54
CA ALA A 121 -22.26 -31.17 3.93
C ALA A 121 -21.62 -31.19 2.53
N GLY A 122 -21.86 -30.15 1.72
CA GLY A 122 -21.32 -29.99 0.37
C GLY A 122 -19.91 -29.42 0.31
N PHE A 123 -19.35 -28.96 1.44
CA PHE A 123 -17.99 -28.43 1.50
C PHE A 123 -16.95 -29.55 1.34
N ASP A 124 -16.09 -29.38 0.33
CA ASP A 124 -14.92 -30.22 0.08
C ASP A 124 -13.69 -29.65 0.79
N ILE A 125 -13.13 -30.41 1.73
CA ILE A 125 -11.90 -30.08 2.47
C ILE A 125 -10.62 -30.29 1.64
N GLY A 126 -10.71 -30.85 0.44
CA GLY A 126 -9.57 -31.13 -0.44
C GLY A 126 -8.87 -32.46 -0.17
N LEU A 127 -8.05 -32.90 -1.13
CA LEU A 127 -7.41 -34.23 -1.10
C LEU A 127 -6.34 -34.36 0.00
N ALA A 128 -5.48 -33.34 0.18
CA ALA A 128 -4.45 -33.36 1.21
C ALA A 128 -5.06 -33.51 2.62
N THR A 129 -6.08 -32.70 2.91
CA THR A 129 -6.83 -32.76 4.18
C THR A 129 -7.55 -34.09 4.37
N LYS A 130 -8.18 -34.65 3.32
CA LYS A 130 -8.80 -36.00 3.35
C LYS A 130 -7.77 -37.08 3.65
N SER A 131 -6.55 -36.96 3.12
CA SER A 131 -5.46 -37.91 3.36
C SER A 131 -5.05 -37.94 4.83
N GLU A 132 -4.81 -36.77 5.43
CA GLU A 132 -4.50 -36.68 6.87
C GLU A 132 -5.65 -37.16 7.73
N LEU A 133 -6.90 -36.85 7.37
CA LEU A 133 -8.08 -37.30 8.12
C LEU A 133 -8.21 -38.83 8.16
N ARG A 134 -7.80 -39.53 7.10
CA ARG A 134 -7.81 -41.00 7.04
C ARG A 134 -6.78 -41.66 7.96
N LYS A 135 -5.73 -40.93 8.36
CA LYS A 135 -4.71 -41.43 9.30
C LYS A 135 -5.20 -41.44 10.74
N ILE A 136 -6.28 -40.71 11.05
CA ILE A 136 -6.89 -40.68 12.38
C ILE A 136 -7.77 -41.91 12.56
N THR A 137 -7.53 -42.69 13.61
CA THR A 137 -8.32 -43.88 13.94
C THR A 137 -9.69 -43.47 14.47
N LYS A 138 -10.77 -43.78 13.72
CA LYS A 138 -12.17 -43.50 14.10
C LYS A 138 -12.39 -42.04 14.55
N PRO A 139 -12.24 -41.05 13.66
CA PRO A 139 -12.47 -39.66 14.01
C PRO A 139 -13.93 -39.45 14.44
N SER A 140 -14.14 -38.71 15.54
CA SER A 140 -15.48 -38.33 15.98
C SER A 140 -16.19 -37.52 14.89
N HIS A 141 -17.43 -37.90 14.53
CA HIS A 141 -18.23 -37.19 13.52
C HIS A 141 -18.36 -35.70 13.86
N THR A 142 -18.57 -35.37 15.13
CA THR A 142 -18.66 -33.98 15.62
C THR A 142 -17.37 -33.22 15.38
N ALA A 143 -16.21 -33.86 15.58
CA ALA A 143 -14.90 -33.24 15.35
C ALA A 143 -14.67 -32.96 13.86
N VAL A 144 -15.04 -33.90 12.97
CA VAL A 144 -14.96 -33.70 11.51
C VAL A 144 -15.84 -32.53 11.06
N VAL A 145 -17.06 -32.44 11.57
CA VAL A 145 -17.98 -31.33 11.28
C VAL A 145 -17.41 -30.00 11.81
N SER A 146 -16.78 -30.00 13.00
CA SER A 146 -16.11 -28.81 13.55
C SER A 146 -14.96 -28.35 12.65
N VAL A 147 -14.09 -29.25 12.23
CA VAL A 147 -12.98 -28.94 11.32
C VAL A 147 -13.50 -28.36 10.01
N LYS A 148 -14.56 -28.94 9.41
CA LYS A 148 -15.18 -28.37 8.21
C LYS A 148 -15.67 -26.93 8.43
N LYS A 149 -16.32 -26.64 9.57
CA LYS A 149 -16.76 -25.28 9.92
C LYS A 149 -15.56 -24.34 10.07
N GLU A 150 -14.51 -24.77 10.76
CA GLU A 150 -13.27 -24.00 10.93
C GLU A 150 -12.59 -23.70 9.58
N CYS A 151 -12.53 -24.68 8.67
CA CYS A 151 -12.02 -24.52 7.30
C CYS A 151 -12.81 -23.46 6.51
N ILE A 152 -14.15 -23.50 6.56
CA ILE A 152 -15.01 -22.50 5.89
C ILE A 152 -14.74 -21.11 6.48
N LEU A 153 -14.68 -21.00 7.82
CA LEU A 153 -14.39 -19.74 8.50
C LEU A 153 -13.00 -19.21 8.13
N PHE A 154 -12.00 -20.09 7.99
CA PHE A 154 -10.66 -19.71 7.57
C PHE A 154 -10.63 -19.13 6.15
N ILE A 155 -11.23 -19.81 5.17
CA ILE A 155 -11.33 -19.28 3.80
C ILE A 155 -12.10 -17.96 3.78
N LYS A 156 -13.20 -17.87 4.53
CA LYS A 156 -14.01 -16.66 4.64
C LYS A 156 -13.19 -15.49 5.20
N ALA A 157 -12.48 -15.71 6.31
CA ALA A 157 -11.62 -14.69 6.91
C ALA A 157 -10.47 -14.27 5.99
N CYS A 158 -9.82 -15.23 5.32
CA CYS A 158 -8.76 -14.98 4.35
C CYS A 158 -9.28 -14.14 3.16
N SER A 159 -10.37 -14.58 2.53
CA SER A 159 -10.99 -13.90 1.39
C SER A 159 -11.48 -12.50 1.77
N ALA A 160 -12.13 -12.36 2.93
CA ALA A 160 -12.57 -11.06 3.44
C ALA A 160 -11.37 -10.12 3.65
N LYS A 161 -10.24 -10.62 4.15
CA LYS A 161 -9.04 -9.81 4.35
C LYS A 161 -8.41 -9.36 3.02
N ILE A 162 -8.36 -10.25 2.04
CA ILE A 162 -7.90 -9.93 0.68
C ILE A 162 -8.81 -8.87 0.08
N ILE A 163 -10.13 -9.04 0.15
CA ILE A 163 -11.12 -8.06 -0.34
C ILE A 163 -10.98 -6.71 0.38
N GLU A 164 -10.82 -6.70 1.71
CA GLU A 164 -10.64 -5.48 2.51
C GLU A 164 -9.46 -4.65 2.00
N ARG A 165 -8.33 -5.29 1.68
CA ARG A 165 -7.09 -4.63 1.26
C ARG A 165 -6.87 -4.63 -0.25
N SER A 166 -7.86 -5.09 -1.02
CA SER A 166 -7.69 -5.32 -2.46
C SER A 166 -7.62 -4.01 -3.24
N PRO A 167 -6.63 -3.85 -4.13
CA PRO A 167 -6.57 -2.73 -5.06
C PRO A 167 -7.66 -2.82 -6.15
N LEU A 168 -8.42 -3.92 -6.25
CA LEU A 168 -9.56 -4.06 -7.17
C LEU A 168 -10.69 -3.05 -6.89
N LYS A 169 -10.73 -2.47 -5.69
CA LYS A 169 -11.67 -1.39 -5.34
C LYS A 169 -11.45 -0.14 -6.21
N TYR A 170 -10.22 0.10 -6.62
CA TYR A 170 -9.85 1.28 -7.39
C TYR A 170 -10.15 1.08 -8.88
N LYS A 171 -10.76 2.10 -9.50
CA LYS A 171 -11.02 2.12 -10.95
C LYS A 171 -9.71 1.99 -11.74
N LEU A 172 -8.66 2.71 -11.32
CA LEU A 172 -7.36 2.71 -12.01
C LEU A 172 -6.74 1.31 -12.10
N THR A 173 -6.73 0.53 -11.01
CA THR A 173 -6.18 -0.84 -11.01
C THR A 173 -6.92 -1.72 -12.03
N ARG A 174 -8.25 -1.62 -12.08
CA ARG A 174 -9.07 -2.38 -13.03
C ARG A 174 -8.81 -1.92 -14.47
N GLY A 175 -8.78 -0.61 -14.70
CA GLY A 175 -8.55 -0.02 -16.01
C GLY A 175 -7.13 -0.25 -16.54
N ALA A 176 -6.11 -0.31 -15.67
CA ALA A 176 -4.72 -0.58 -16.05
C ALA A 176 -4.53 -1.93 -16.76
N SER A 177 -5.48 -2.87 -16.61
CA SER A 177 -5.49 -4.13 -17.36
C SER A 177 -5.60 -3.95 -18.88
N CYS A 178 -5.96 -2.75 -19.37
CA CYS A 178 -5.87 -2.42 -20.79
C CYS A 178 -4.47 -2.53 -21.37
N LEU A 179 -3.41 -2.46 -20.55
CA LEU A 179 -2.03 -2.62 -21.00
C LEU A 179 -1.54 -4.07 -20.93
N ASN A 180 -2.39 -5.01 -20.51
CA ASN A 180 -2.07 -6.43 -20.53
C ASN A 180 -2.18 -6.97 -21.97
N PRO A 181 -1.08 -7.48 -22.57
CA PRO A 181 -1.09 -7.94 -23.96
C PRO A 181 -2.15 -9.01 -24.26
N ALA A 182 -2.46 -9.88 -23.29
CA ALA A 182 -3.50 -10.89 -23.45
C ALA A 182 -4.90 -10.27 -23.60
N VAL A 183 -5.19 -9.17 -22.89
CA VAL A 183 -6.46 -8.44 -23.00
C VAL A 183 -6.55 -7.74 -24.36
N CYS A 184 -5.48 -7.04 -24.76
CA CYS A 184 -5.41 -6.35 -26.04
C CYS A 184 -5.56 -7.31 -27.23
N ALA A 185 -4.94 -8.49 -27.12
CA ALA A 185 -4.97 -9.50 -28.18
C ALA A 185 -6.31 -10.24 -28.29
N ALA A 186 -7.05 -10.36 -27.19
CA ALA A 186 -8.33 -11.05 -27.14
C ALA A 186 -9.49 -10.18 -27.67
N SER A 187 -9.57 -8.91 -27.26
CA SER A 187 -10.56 -7.96 -27.79
C SER A 187 -10.07 -6.52 -27.61
N VAL A 188 -9.99 -5.81 -28.73
CA VAL A 188 -9.61 -4.39 -28.75
C VAL A 188 -10.67 -3.55 -28.03
N GLU A 189 -11.94 -3.89 -28.20
CA GLU A 189 -13.08 -3.20 -27.57
C GLU A 189 -13.08 -3.37 -26.05
N ALA A 190 -12.79 -4.59 -25.57
CA ALA A 190 -12.68 -4.85 -24.13
C ALA A 190 -11.50 -4.08 -23.52
N GLY A 191 -10.35 -4.07 -24.20
CA GLY A 191 -9.18 -3.28 -23.81
C GLY A 191 -9.47 -1.78 -23.80
N GLN A 192 -10.16 -1.26 -24.82
CA GLN A 192 -10.53 0.16 -24.91
C GLN A 192 -11.49 0.57 -23.78
N LYS A 193 -12.44 -0.29 -23.40
CA LYS A 193 -13.31 -0.02 -22.24
C LYS A 193 -12.50 0.12 -20.95
N GLN A 194 -11.52 -0.76 -20.72
CA GLN A 194 -10.63 -0.65 -19.55
C GLN A 194 -9.75 0.59 -19.61
N LEU A 195 -9.24 0.93 -20.80
CA LEU A 195 -8.47 2.14 -21.02
C LEU A 195 -9.27 3.39 -20.62
N ASN A 196 -10.51 3.49 -21.09
CA ASN A 196 -11.37 4.65 -20.78
C ASN A 196 -11.60 4.78 -19.27
N ILE A 197 -11.80 3.67 -18.54
CA ILE A 197 -11.91 3.69 -17.07
C ILE A 197 -10.63 4.27 -16.42
N ALA A 198 -9.45 3.91 -16.93
CA ALA A 198 -8.19 4.45 -16.41
C ALA A 198 -7.99 5.93 -16.77
N LEU A 199 -8.32 6.32 -18.01
CA LEU A 199 -8.23 7.70 -18.49
C LEU A 199 -9.16 8.63 -17.71
N GLU A 200 -10.41 8.23 -17.44
CA GLU A 200 -11.34 8.99 -16.60
C GLU A 200 -10.71 9.33 -15.25
N VAL A 201 -10.11 8.35 -14.57
CA VAL A 201 -9.46 8.58 -13.27
C VAL A 201 -8.28 9.55 -13.40
N LEU A 202 -7.47 9.42 -14.44
CA LEU A 202 -6.33 10.32 -14.66
C LEU A 202 -6.77 11.75 -14.97
N ILE A 203 -7.88 11.91 -15.69
CA ILE A 203 -8.47 13.23 -16.00
C ILE A 203 -9.07 13.85 -14.73
N GLU A 204 -9.85 13.08 -13.96
CA GLU A 204 -10.42 13.50 -12.67
C GLU A 204 -9.34 14.03 -11.70
N HIS A 205 -8.14 13.47 -11.75
CA HIS A 205 -7.01 13.86 -10.89
C HIS A 205 -6.03 14.84 -11.56
N GLY A 206 -6.41 15.43 -12.71
CA GLY A 206 -5.61 16.45 -13.40
C GLY A 206 -4.27 15.96 -13.96
N ARG A 207 -4.12 14.65 -14.18
CA ARG A 207 -2.89 14.06 -14.79
C ARG A 207 -2.91 14.13 -16.31
N LEU A 208 -4.09 14.15 -16.90
CA LEU A 208 -4.33 14.31 -18.34
C LEU A 208 -5.49 15.27 -18.56
N THR A 209 -5.48 15.98 -19.68
CA THR A 209 -6.65 16.73 -20.16
C THR A 209 -7.62 15.79 -20.88
N GLY A 210 -8.90 16.19 -20.99
CA GLY A 210 -9.90 15.42 -21.75
C GLY A 210 -9.45 15.14 -23.19
N LEU A 211 -8.90 16.15 -23.86
CA LEU A 211 -8.40 16.03 -25.24
C LEU A 211 -7.22 15.04 -25.34
N GLN A 212 -6.30 15.05 -24.37
CA GLN A 212 -5.22 14.06 -24.33
C GLN A 212 -5.77 12.64 -24.13
N GLY A 213 -6.80 12.47 -23.28
CA GLY A 213 -7.47 11.18 -23.10
C GLY A 213 -8.12 10.66 -24.38
N GLU A 214 -8.84 11.50 -25.11
CA GLU A 214 -9.47 11.11 -26.38
C GLU A 214 -8.44 10.71 -27.45
N ARG A 215 -7.31 11.44 -27.53
CA ARG A 215 -6.20 11.10 -28.44
C ARG A 215 -5.52 9.79 -28.06
N ALA A 216 -5.30 9.56 -26.77
CA ALA A 216 -4.75 8.30 -26.25
C ALA A 216 -5.68 7.12 -26.56
N SER A 217 -7.00 7.28 -26.38
CA SER A 217 -8.00 6.24 -26.67
C SER A 217 -8.03 5.88 -28.16
N ARG A 218 -8.00 6.87 -29.06
CA ARG A 218 -7.92 6.64 -30.51
C ARG A 218 -6.61 5.93 -30.91
N SER A 219 -5.48 6.41 -30.37
CA SER A 219 -4.17 5.80 -30.64
C SER A 219 -4.11 4.35 -30.18
N TYR A 220 -4.70 4.03 -29.01
CA TYR A 220 -4.76 2.67 -28.51
C TYR A 220 -5.48 1.72 -29.47
N VAL A 221 -6.63 2.14 -30.01
CA VAL A 221 -7.37 1.33 -30.98
C VAL A 221 -6.57 1.13 -32.26
N GLN A 222 -5.90 2.18 -32.75
CA GLN A 222 -5.05 2.09 -33.95
C GLN A 222 -3.89 1.10 -33.74
N VAL A 223 -3.18 1.20 -32.61
CA VAL A 223 -2.08 0.30 -32.27
C VAL A 223 -2.59 -1.13 -32.11
N CYS A 224 -3.65 -1.34 -31.33
CA CYS A 224 -4.16 -2.68 -31.06
C CYS A 224 -4.87 -3.31 -32.26
N SER A 225 -5.35 -2.54 -33.24
CA SER A 225 -5.96 -3.09 -34.46
C SER A 225 -4.94 -3.44 -35.55
N ASN A 226 -3.69 -2.99 -35.40
CA ASN A 226 -2.63 -3.30 -36.35
C ASN A 226 -2.27 -4.80 -36.27
N SER A 227 -2.24 -5.48 -37.43
CA SER A 227 -1.93 -6.91 -37.53
C SER A 227 -0.54 -7.27 -36.98
N THR A 228 0.46 -6.43 -37.22
CA THR A 228 1.84 -6.65 -36.73
C THR A 228 1.90 -6.52 -35.21
N ALA A 229 1.22 -5.49 -34.66
CA ALA A 229 1.10 -5.30 -33.23
C ALA A 229 0.36 -6.47 -32.56
N GLN A 230 -0.72 -6.97 -33.16
CA GLN A 230 -1.46 -8.14 -32.68
C GLN A 230 -0.60 -9.40 -32.59
N VAL A 231 0.24 -9.67 -33.60
CA VAL A 231 1.19 -10.79 -33.55
C VAL A 231 2.18 -10.61 -32.40
N ARG A 232 2.70 -9.39 -32.21
CA ARG A 232 3.65 -9.07 -31.14
C ARG A 232 3.02 -9.19 -29.74
N LEU A 233 1.79 -8.71 -29.56
CA LEU A 233 1.02 -8.81 -28.31
C LEU A 233 0.77 -10.28 -27.93
N ARG A 234 0.41 -11.13 -28.90
CA ARG A 234 0.18 -12.58 -28.67
C ARG A 234 1.46 -13.35 -28.34
N LYS A 235 2.59 -12.92 -28.87
CA LYS A 235 3.90 -13.55 -28.63
C LYS A 235 4.58 -13.09 -27.33
N PHE A 236 4.04 -12.08 -26.65
CA PHE A 236 4.65 -11.53 -25.45
C PHE A 236 4.75 -12.58 -24.34
N ASP A 237 5.97 -12.82 -23.85
CA ASP A 237 6.23 -13.65 -22.69
C ASP A 237 6.66 -12.80 -21.50
N ARG A 238 5.80 -12.75 -20.47
CA ARG A 238 6.03 -12.00 -19.23
C ARG A 238 7.26 -12.48 -18.44
N ALA A 239 7.63 -13.75 -18.55
CA ALA A 239 8.81 -14.27 -17.86
C ALA A 239 10.09 -13.72 -18.47
N ARG A 240 10.16 -13.67 -19.80
CA ARG A 240 11.37 -13.32 -20.57
C ARG A 240 11.48 -11.84 -20.90
N GLU A 241 10.35 -11.16 -21.07
CA GLU A 241 10.32 -9.79 -21.57
C GLU A 241 9.86 -8.79 -20.50
N ARG A 242 10.04 -7.51 -20.81
CA ARG A 242 9.62 -6.35 -19.99
C ARG A 242 8.49 -5.63 -20.72
N LEU A 243 7.41 -5.34 -20.01
CA LEU A 243 6.16 -4.82 -20.60
C LEU A 243 6.35 -3.41 -21.18
N GLU A 244 7.15 -2.58 -20.52
CA GLU A 244 7.48 -1.23 -20.99
C GLU A 244 8.22 -1.25 -22.33
N LYS A 245 9.10 -2.23 -22.58
CA LYS A 245 9.82 -2.34 -23.86
C LYS A 245 8.84 -2.61 -24.99
N LEU A 246 7.90 -3.54 -24.76
CA LEU A 246 6.82 -3.84 -25.69
C LEU A 246 6.01 -2.58 -26.03
N TRP A 247 5.53 -1.84 -25.02
CA TRP A 247 4.67 -0.68 -25.30
C TRP A 247 5.44 0.49 -25.95
N VAL A 248 6.72 0.66 -25.64
CA VAL A 248 7.59 1.62 -26.33
C VAL A 248 7.76 1.24 -27.79
N GLU A 249 8.02 -0.04 -28.10
CA GLU A 249 8.08 -0.56 -29.49
C GLU A 249 6.76 -0.31 -30.24
N LEU A 250 5.62 -0.59 -29.59
CA LEU A 250 4.29 -0.45 -30.20
C LEU A 250 3.87 1.02 -30.41
N CYS A 251 4.35 1.94 -29.58
CA CYS A 251 4.01 3.37 -29.64
C CYS A 251 5.06 4.22 -30.40
N ALA A 252 6.13 3.61 -30.94
CA ALA A 252 7.25 4.33 -31.55
C ALA A 252 6.85 5.20 -32.76
N SER A 253 5.69 4.93 -33.39
CA SER A 253 5.18 5.65 -34.56
C SER A 253 4.09 6.67 -34.22
N SER A 254 4.46 7.81 -33.65
CA SER A 254 3.57 8.99 -33.50
C SER A 254 2.36 8.84 -32.55
N HIS A 255 2.53 8.12 -31.43
CA HIS A 255 1.47 7.90 -30.43
C HIS A 255 1.82 8.51 -29.05
N ASP A 256 2.17 9.80 -29.02
CA ASP A 256 2.70 10.47 -27.83
C ASP A 256 1.74 10.47 -26.63
N GLU A 257 0.45 10.76 -26.84
CA GLU A 257 -0.52 10.77 -25.74
C GLU A 257 -0.77 9.37 -25.16
N LEU A 258 -0.74 8.32 -25.99
CA LEU A 258 -0.81 6.93 -25.51
C LEU A 258 0.46 6.57 -24.74
N LEU A 259 1.63 6.96 -25.25
CA LEU A 259 2.90 6.70 -24.58
C LEU A 259 2.97 7.42 -23.22
N LEU A 260 2.43 8.63 -23.12
CA LEU A 260 2.29 9.35 -21.84
C LEU A 260 1.41 8.56 -20.86
N PHE A 261 0.25 8.07 -21.32
CA PHE A 261 -0.61 7.21 -20.50
C PHE A 261 0.13 5.95 -20.02
N VAL A 262 0.81 5.25 -20.94
CA VAL A 262 1.61 4.05 -20.61
C VAL A 262 2.65 4.37 -19.55
N LYS A 263 3.43 5.46 -19.72
CA LYS A 263 4.43 5.88 -18.73
C LYS A 263 3.81 6.10 -17.36
N ILE A 264 2.69 6.82 -17.28
CA ILE A 264 1.99 7.06 -16.02
C ILE A 264 1.59 5.73 -15.36
N VAL A 265 0.94 4.83 -16.10
CA VAL A 265 0.44 3.56 -15.56
C VAL A 265 1.57 2.62 -15.13
N LEU A 266 2.64 2.50 -15.92
CA LEU A 266 3.75 1.59 -15.61
C LEU A 266 4.65 2.11 -14.48
N CYS A 267 4.58 3.40 -14.12
CA CYS A 267 5.27 3.97 -12.97
C CYS A 267 4.58 3.69 -11.63
N PHE A 268 3.32 3.21 -11.62
CA PHE A 268 2.65 2.90 -10.36
C PHE A 268 3.26 1.66 -9.69
N SER A 269 3.45 1.76 -8.38
CA SER A 269 3.85 0.63 -7.56
C SER A 269 2.75 -0.43 -7.51
N HIS A 270 3.13 -1.69 -7.70
CA HIS A 270 2.26 -2.86 -7.70
C HIS A 270 2.55 -3.81 -6.52
N GLY A 271 3.61 -3.53 -5.76
CA GLY A 271 4.14 -4.43 -4.74
C GLY A 271 5.05 -3.69 -3.77
N ASN A 272 5.53 -4.39 -2.74
CA ASN A 272 6.41 -3.80 -1.74
C ASN A 272 7.89 -4.10 -2.00
N SER A 273 8.22 -4.96 -2.97
CA SER A 273 9.61 -5.35 -3.26
C SER A 273 10.53 -4.14 -3.51
N SER A 274 10.08 -3.13 -4.26
CA SER A 274 10.89 -1.92 -4.48
C SER A 274 11.17 -1.16 -3.17
N VAL A 275 10.14 -0.97 -2.34
CA VAL A 275 10.25 -0.27 -1.05
C VAL A 275 11.09 -1.09 -0.05
N GLU A 276 10.87 -2.39 0.03
CA GLU A 276 11.57 -3.29 0.96
C GLU A 276 13.05 -3.44 0.60
N ARG A 277 13.40 -3.49 -0.69
CA ARG A 277 14.80 -3.42 -1.14
C ARG A 277 15.42 -2.05 -0.85
N GLY A 278 14.68 -0.97 -1.07
CA GLY A 278 15.10 0.37 -0.65
C GLY A 278 15.43 0.41 0.84
N PHE A 279 14.61 -0.19 1.71
CA PHE A 279 14.92 -0.31 3.14
C PHE A 279 16.13 -1.17 3.44
N SER A 280 16.36 -2.27 2.72
CA SER A 280 17.53 -3.13 2.93
C SER A 280 18.82 -2.38 2.61
N VAL A 281 18.87 -1.74 1.45
CA VAL A 281 20.05 -0.99 1.03
C VAL A 281 20.23 0.26 1.90
N ASN A 282 19.15 0.94 2.30
CA ASN A 282 19.25 2.04 3.27
C ASN A 282 19.81 1.56 4.61
N LYS A 283 19.45 0.35 5.07
CA LYS A 283 20.02 -0.24 6.29
C LYS A 283 21.53 -0.43 6.17
N GLU A 284 22.04 -0.76 4.99
CA GLU A 284 23.48 -0.89 4.72
C GLU A 284 24.18 0.48 4.67
N CYS A 285 23.49 1.53 4.19
CA CYS A 285 24.02 2.90 4.18
C CYS A 285 23.94 3.63 5.54
N LEU A 286 23.18 3.12 6.51
CA LEU A 286 22.98 3.80 7.78
C LEU A 286 24.22 3.72 8.69
N VAL A 287 24.70 4.88 9.13
CA VAL A 287 25.73 5.04 10.17
C VAL A 287 25.14 5.77 11.37
N GLU A 288 25.60 5.44 12.58
CA GLU A 288 25.16 6.10 13.81
C GLU A 288 25.39 7.62 13.74
N ASN A 289 24.42 8.39 14.24
CA ASN A 289 24.43 9.87 14.25
C ASN A 289 24.47 10.54 12.86
N MET A 290 24.07 9.84 11.81
CA MET A 290 23.92 10.42 10.47
C MET A 290 22.69 11.33 10.38
N LYS A 291 22.83 12.47 9.69
CA LYS A 291 21.68 13.33 9.33
C LYS A 291 20.94 12.78 8.11
N GLU A 292 19.65 13.05 8.02
CA GLU A 292 18.82 12.65 6.87
C GLU A 292 19.41 13.12 5.53
N GLU A 293 19.87 14.37 5.45
CA GLU A 293 20.54 14.94 4.27
C GLU A 293 21.73 14.09 3.81
N SER A 294 22.52 13.58 4.75
CA SER A 294 23.69 12.74 4.45
C SER A 294 23.27 11.36 3.94
N LEU A 295 22.19 10.78 4.49
CA LEU A 295 21.64 9.51 4.01
C LEU A 295 21.11 9.66 2.58
N VAL A 296 20.39 10.74 2.28
CA VAL A 296 19.89 11.03 0.93
C VAL A 296 21.05 11.21 -0.06
N ALA A 297 22.10 11.94 0.33
CA ALA A 297 23.27 12.14 -0.53
C ALA A 297 24.03 10.83 -0.79
N GLN A 298 24.28 10.02 0.25
CA GLN A 298 24.91 8.69 0.08
C GLN A 298 24.06 7.78 -0.80
N ARG A 299 22.74 7.82 -0.63
CA ARG A 299 21.83 7.02 -1.44
C ARG A 299 21.90 7.38 -2.91
N LEU A 300 21.92 8.69 -3.22
CA LEU A 300 22.06 9.18 -4.58
C LEU A 300 23.36 8.69 -5.22
N VAL A 301 24.49 8.77 -4.49
CA VAL A 301 25.78 8.25 -4.98
C VAL A 301 25.72 6.74 -5.21
N TYR A 302 25.15 5.98 -4.29
CA TYR A 302 25.00 4.54 -4.43
C TYR A 302 24.18 4.16 -5.66
N ASP A 303 23.04 4.83 -5.88
CA ASP A 303 22.15 4.53 -7.01
C ASP A 303 22.82 4.88 -8.35
N GLU A 304 23.57 5.98 -8.44
CA GLU A 304 24.33 6.34 -9.66
C GLU A 304 25.50 5.39 -9.93
N VAL A 305 26.27 5.00 -8.91
CA VAL A 305 27.34 4.00 -9.03
C VAL A 305 26.77 2.66 -9.49
N SER A 306 25.65 2.23 -8.90
CA SER A 306 24.98 0.99 -9.27
C SER A 306 24.40 1.05 -10.69
N ALA A 307 23.99 2.21 -11.17
CA ALA A 307 23.51 2.40 -12.54
C ALA A 307 24.65 2.38 -13.56
N ALA A 308 25.83 2.89 -13.20
CA ALA A 308 27.04 2.79 -14.00
C ALA A 308 27.58 1.36 -14.09
N GLY A 309 27.28 0.51 -13.10
CA GLY A 309 27.63 -0.90 -13.05
C GLY A 309 28.44 -1.21 -11.79
N ASP A 310 29.65 -0.65 -11.70
CA ASP A 310 30.50 -0.67 -10.51
C ASP A 310 31.31 0.63 -10.39
N VAL A 311 31.99 0.83 -9.26
CA VAL A 311 32.83 2.02 -8.97
C VAL A 311 33.88 2.26 -10.06
N ALA A 312 34.37 1.21 -10.70
CA ALA A 312 35.37 1.29 -11.76
C ALA A 312 34.80 1.79 -13.11
N GLU A 313 33.49 1.69 -13.32
CA GLU A 313 32.81 2.05 -14.57
C GLU A 313 32.21 3.47 -14.52
N VAL A 314 32.37 4.18 -13.40
CA VAL A 314 31.91 5.56 -13.24
C VAL A 314 32.87 6.52 -13.92
N ASP A 315 32.41 7.18 -14.97
CA ASP A 315 33.15 8.25 -15.64
C ASP A 315 33.27 9.49 -14.74
N VAL A 316 34.50 9.77 -14.29
CA VAL A 316 34.79 10.95 -13.47
C VAL A 316 34.84 12.20 -14.35
N THR A 317 33.80 13.02 -14.26
CA THR A 317 33.72 14.29 -15.02
C THR A 317 34.53 15.41 -14.35
N ASP A 318 35.02 16.37 -15.13
CA ASP A 318 35.72 17.57 -14.60
C ASP A 318 34.88 18.34 -13.57
N LYS A 319 33.56 18.37 -13.77
CA LYS A 319 32.61 18.97 -12.82
C LYS A 319 32.66 18.30 -11.45
N MET A 320 32.80 16.97 -11.39
CA MET A 320 32.92 16.24 -10.12
C MET A 320 34.22 16.60 -9.41
N ILE A 321 35.33 16.72 -10.14
CA ILE A 321 36.62 17.14 -9.60
C ILE A 321 36.54 18.54 -9.00
N ASP A 322 35.93 19.48 -9.72
CA ASP A 322 35.73 20.85 -9.23
C ASP A 322 34.78 20.92 -8.01
N MET A 323 33.75 20.08 -7.97
CA MET A 323 32.87 19.96 -6.79
C MET A 323 33.63 19.44 -5.56
N VAL A 324 34.52 18.46 -5.73
CA VAL A 324 35.36 17.94 -4.63
C VAL A 324 36.35 19.02 -4.16
N ARG A 325 37.01 19.71 -5.09
CA ARG A 325 37.95 20.81 -4.76
C ARG A 325 37.27 21.96 -4.01
N SER A 326 36.02 22.28 -4.36
CA SER A 326 35.23 23.34 -3.72
C SER A 326 34.46 22.89 -2.47
N SER A 327 34.51 21.60 -2.11
CA SER A 327 33.69 21.03 -1.02
C SER A 327 33.91 21.70 0.35
N ASN A 328 35.16 21.98 0.71
CA ASN A 328 35.49 22.64 1.98
C ASN A 328 34.95 24.08 2.03
N ILE A 329 34.98 24.80 0.89
CA ILE A 329 34.42 26.15 0.80
C ILE A 329 32.91 26.10 1.01
N LYS A 330 32.21 25.24 0.25
CA LYS A 330 30.75 25.04 0.38
C LYS A 330 30.33 24.61 1.79
N TRP A 331 31.14 23.76 2.44
CA TRP A 331 30.87 23.35 3.82
C TRP A 331 30.95 24.52 4.81
N LYS A 332 31.95 25.39 4.66
CA LYS A 332 32.07 26.60 5.50
C LYS A 332 30.89 27.54 5.28
N GLU A 333 30.50 27.77 4.03
CA GLU A 333 29.32 28.59 3.69
C GLU A 333 28.03 28.01 4.30
N ASP A 334 27.82 26.70 4.21
CA ASP A 334 26.66 26.04 4.83
C ASP A 334 26.68 26.14 6.36
N LEU A 335 27.86 26.04 6.98
CA LEU A 335 28.02 26.18 8.42
C LEU A 335 27.66 27.61 8.89
N GLU A 336 28.08 28.63 8.15
CA GLU A 336 27.72 30.02 8.42
C GLU A 336 26.23 30.28 8.23
N ARG A 337 25.65 29.75 7.14
CA ARG A 337 24.20 29.80 6.90
C ARG A 337 23.42 29.17 8.05
N LYS A 338 23.78 27.96 8.47
CA LYS A 338 23.12 27.25 9.58
C LYS A 338 23.24 28.00 10.91
N LYS A 339 24.39 28.64 11.18
CA LYS A 339 24.56 29.51 12.35
C LYS A 339 23.60 30.70 12.31
N LYS A 340 23.47 31.35 11.16
CA LYS A 340 22.57 32.50 10.98
C LYS A 340 21.10 32.09 11.14
N GLU A 341 20.68 31.02 10.48
CA GLU A 341 19.33 30.47 10.59
C GLU A 341 18.99 30.10 12.03
N TRP A 342 19.93 29.51 12.77
CA TRP A 342 19.73 29.18 14.19
C TRP A 342 19.54 30.42 15.07
N LEU A 343 20.32 31.48 14.82
CA LEU A 343 20.16 32.76 15.52
C LEU A 343 18.80 33.41 15.19
N ASP A 344 18.38 33.38 13.93
CA ASP A 344 17.10 33.92 13.49
C ASP A 344 15.92 33.16 14.13
N VAL A 345 15.99 31.83 14.24
CA VAL A 345 14.98 31.01 14.93
C VAL A 345 14.91 31.36 16.41
N LEU A 346 16.06 31.50 17.09
CA LEU A 346 16.08 31.90 18.50
C LEU A 346 15.48 33.29 18.73
N ASP A 347 15.79 34.24 17.87
CA ASP A 347 15.23 35.58 17.97
C ASP A 347 13.73 35.60 17.65
N ALA A 348 13.27 34.79 16.70
CA ALA A 348 11.85 34.58 16.44
C ALA A 348 11.13 33.96 17.64
N GLU A 349 11.72 32.96 18.30
CA GLU A 349 11.17 32.37 19.52
C GLU A 349 11.11 33.36 20.68
N ARG A 350 12.16 34.17 20.87
CA ARG A 350 12.18 35.24 21.88
C ARG A 350 11.11 36.28 21.62
N LYS A 351 10.94 36.70 20.36
CA LYS A 351 9.87 37.62 19.96
C LYS A 351 8.49 37.00 20.24
N LYS A 352 8.26 35.75 19.84
CA LYS A 352 7.00 35.02 20.11
C LYS A 352 6.68 34.95 21.61
N LYS A 353 7.67 34.65 22.46
CA LYS A 353 7.50 34.65 23.93
C LYS A 353 7.13 36.03 24.47
N ARG A 354 7.78 37.10 23.99
CA ARG A 354 7.45 38.49 24.37
C ARG A 354 6.04 38.87 23.94
N THR A 355 5.65 38.56 22.70
CA THR A 355 4.29 38.81 22.20
C THR A 355 3.25 38.04 23.00
N ALA A 356 3.49 36.76 23.31
CA ALA A 356 2.58 35.96 24.12
C ALA A 356 2.41 36.50 25.55
N ALA A 357 3.50 36.99 26.18
CA ALA A 357 3.43 37.63 27.48
C ALA A 357 2.60 38.92 27.44
N LEU A 358 2.79 39.74 26.40
CA LEU A 358 2.04 40.98 26.21
C LEU A 358 0.54 40.71 25.96
N VAL A 359 0.22 39.69 25.15
CA VAL A 359 -1.17 39.25 24.92
C VAL A 359 -1.83 38.84 26.23
N LYS A 360 -1.16 38.02 27.05
CA LYS A 360 -1.69 37.59 28.35
C LYS A 360 -1.92 38.76 29.32
N GLU A 361 -1.03 39.75 29.31
CA GLU A 361 -1.19 40.96 30.12
C GLU A 361 -2.41 41.77 29.66
N LEU A 362 -2.57 41.97 28.35
CA LEU A 362 -3.72 42.68 27.78
C LEU A 362 -5.04 41.95 28.00
N GLU A 363 -5.05 40.61 27.92
CA GLU A 363 -6.23 39.79 28.25
C GLU A 363 -6.64 39.95 29.72
N SER A 364 -5.68 39.94 30.65
CA SER A 364 -5.96 40.18 32.07
C SER A 364 -6.51 41.59 32.31
N LYS A 365 -5.95 42.61 31.65
CA LYS A 365 -6.47 43.99 31.72
C LYS A 365 -7.89 44.09 31.15
N LYS A 366 -8.15 43.43 30.02
CA LYS A 366 -9.49 43.37 29.40
C LYS A 366 -10.50 42.71 30.33
N GLN A 367 -10.13 41.61 30.98
CA GLN A 367 -11.00 40.91 31.92
C GLN A 367 -11.35 41.79 33.13
N LYS A 368 -10.36 42.43 33.74
CA LYS A 368 -10.60 43.36 34.87
C LYS A 368 -11.55 44.50 34.48
N LEU A 369 -11.34 45.11 33.30
CA LEU A 369 -12.23 46.17 32.81
C LEU A 369 -13.66 45.68 32.55
N MET A 370 -13.83 44.43 32.08
CA MET A 370 -15.16 43.85 31.90
C MET A 370 -15.85 43.57 33.24
N GLU A 371 -15.12 43.07 34.23
CA GLU A 371 -15.62 42.87 35.59
C GLU A 371 -16.04 44.20 36.24
N ASP A 372 -15.21 45.25 36.12
CA ASP A 372 -15.53 46.60 36.60
C ASP A 372 -16.77 47.18 35.91
N ALA A 373 -16.88 47.01 34.58
CA ALA A 373 -18.04 47.47 33.82
C ALA A 373 -19.32 46.71 34.20
N GLN A 374 -19.24 45.39 34.43
CA GLN A 374 -20.38 44.60 34.90
C GLN A 374 -20.84 45.02 36.29
N LEU A 375 -19.90 45.34 37.19
CA LEU A 375 -20.22 45.87 38.51
C LEU A 375 -20.98 47.21 38.40
N GLN A 376 -20.51 48.12 37.55
CA GLN A 376 -21.18 49.41 37.29
C GLN A 376 -22.58 49.23 36.70
N VAL A 377 -22.74 48.32 35.73
CA VAL A 377 -24.05 48.00 35.16
C VAL A 377 -24.99 47.42 36.23
N SER A 378 -24.51 46.54 37.10
CA SER A 378 -25.31 46.00 38.20
C SER A 378 -25.73 47.07 39.20
N MET A 379 -24.85 48.02 39.51
CA MET A 379 -25.19 49.15 40.40
C MET A 379 -26.27 50.04 39.78
N LEU A 380 -26.12 50.40 38.50
CA LEU A 380 -27.12 51.19 37.77
C LEU A 380 -28.46 50.45 37.65
N GLN A 381 -28.43 49.13 37.44
CA GLN A 381 -29.64 48.31 37.39
C GLN A 381 -30.38 48.30 38.74
N GLN A 382 -29.65 48.14 39.85
CA GLN A 382 -30.22 48.24 41.20
C GLN A 382 -30.84 49.61 41.46
N GLU A 383 -30.18 50.69 41.01
CA GLU A 383 -30.70 52.06 41.13
C GLU A 383 -31.98 52.24 40.30
N ILE A 384 -32.03 51.74 39.06
CA ILE A 384 -33.24 51.72 38.23
C ILE A 384 -34.37 50.92 38.89
N GLU A 385 -34.09 49.75 39.47
CA GLU A 385 -35.08 48.93 40.17
C GLU A 385 -35.63 49.66 41.40
N SER A 386 -34.78 50.37 42.15
CA SER A 386 -35.17 51.14 43.34
C SER A 386 -36.07 52.34 43.02
N LEU A 387 -35.93 52.92 41.81
CA LEU A 387 -36.76 54.03 41.33
C LEU A 387 -38.09 53.56 40.70
N LYS A 388 -38.28 52.25 40.50
CA LYS A 388 -39.51 51.64 39.95
C LYS A 388 -40.45 51.09 41.04
N GLN A 389 -40.02 51.05 42.30
CA GLN A 389 -40.89 50.85 43.47
C GLN A 389 -41.45 52.19 43.91
#